data_AF-A0A4P9WVF7-F1
#
_entry.id   AF-A0A4P9WVF7-F1
#
_cell.length_a   1.000
_cell.length_b   1.000
_cell.length_c   1.000
_cell.angle_alpha   90.00
_cell.angle_beta   90.00
_cell.angle_gamma   90.00
#
_symmetry.space_group_name_H-M   'P 1'
#
loop_
_entity.id
_entity.type
_entity.pdbx_description
1 polymer ?
#
loop_
_entity_poly.entity_id
_entity_poly.type
_entity_poly.pdbx_seq_one_letter_code
_entity_poly.pdbx_strand_id
1 'polypeptide(L)'
;MVRYSKLAFRHLVRDYGVSIAYTPMILADVFKHSAFSRTEEFQSNGDDDPVVIQFAAKRARDLADAALLAAHHCNAVDLNCGCPQRWA
;
A
#
# COMPACT_ATOMS: atom_id res chain seq x y z
N MET A 1 4.52 -1.86 7.06
CA MET A 1 5.37 -2.97 7.52
C MET A 1 5.11 -4.22 6.69
N VAL A 2 6.11 -4.72 5.95
CA VAL A 2 5.94 -5.86 5.02
C VAL A 2 5.33 -7.07 5.76
N ARG A 3 4.28 -7.68 5.20
CA ARG A 3 3.44 -8.76 5.78
C ARG A 3 2.61 -8.42 7.02
N TYR A 4 3.08 -7.54 7.90
CA TYR A 4 2.39 -7.24 9.15
C TYR A 4 1.20 -6.29 8.96
N SER A 5 1.38 -5.16 8.26
CA SER A 5 0.34 -4.13 8.18
C SER A 5 -0.72 -4.40 7.10
N LYS A 6 -1.08 -5.68 6.89
CA LYS A 6 -2.25 -6.06 6.08
C LYS A 6 -3.56 -5.64 6.78
N LEU A 7 -4.68 -5.71 6.04
CA LEU A 7 -5.98 -5.19 6.47
C LEU A 7 -6.37 -5.59 7.90
N ALA A 8 -6.30 -6.89 8.23
CA ALA A 8 -6.66 -7.40 9.55
C ALA A 8 -5.87 -6.72 10.70
N PHE A 9 -4.58 -6.46 10.50
CA PHE A 9 -3.79 -5.75 11.51
C PHE A 9 -4.15 -4.26 11.57
N ARG A 10 -4.40 -3.63 10.42
CA ARG A 10 -4.84 -2.23 10.37
C ARG A 10 -6.17 -2.04 11.10
N HIS A 11 -7.12 -2.96 10.94
CA HIS A 11 -8.36 -2.98 11.71
C HIS A 11 -8.11 -3.07 13.19
N LEU A 12 -7.31 -4.05 13.63
CA LEU A 12 -6.99 -4.22 15.05
C LEU A 12 -6.42 -2.93 15.66
N VAL A 13 -5.44 -2.28 15.01
CA VAL A 13 -4.83 -1.07 15.60
C VAL A 13 -5.74 0.14 15.56
N ARG A 14 -6.76 0.18 14.68
CA ARG A 14 -7.78 1.23 14.68
C ARG A 14 -8.66 1.21 15.93
N ASP A 15 -8.91 0.03 16.50
CA ASP A 15 -9.59 -0.09 17.80
C ASP A 15 -8.82 0.59 18.95
N TYR A 16 -7.53 0.85 18.75
CA TYR A 16 -6.65 1.56 19.70
C TYR A 16 -6.45 3.05 19.33
N GLY A 17 -7.27 3.59 18.43
CA GLY A 17 -7.34 5.03 18.17
C GLY A 17 -6.22 5.58 17.27
N VAL A 18 -5.63 4.78 16.38
CA VAL A 18 -4.68 5.32 15.39
C VAL A 18 -5.39 6.28 14.42
N SER A 19 -4.77 7.42 14.14
CA SER A 19 -5.35 8.42 13.23
C SER A 19 -5.12 8.08 11.76
N ILE A 20 -4.11 7.29 11.45
CA ILE A 20 -3.73 6.91 10.08
C ILE A 20 -3.09 5.53 10.08
N ALA A 21 -3.34 4.76 9.03
CA ALA A 21 -2.70 3.45 8.84
C ALA A 21 -2.02 3.37 7.48
N TYR A 22 -0.93 2.62 7.41
CA TYR A 22 -0.15 2.39 6.19
C TYR A 22 -0.21 0.93 5.77
N THR A 23 -0.31 0.69 4.47
CA THR A 23 -0.21 -0.66 3.89
C THR A 23 1.19 -1.26 4.11
N PRO A 24 1.41 -2.56 3.81
CA PRO A 24 2.75 -3.05 3.53
C PRO A 24 3.40 -2.24 2.39
N MET A 25 4.72 -2.32 2.28
CA MET A 25 5.40 -1.79 1.10
C MET A 25 5.07 -2.69 -0.10
N ILE A 26 4.48 -2.12 -1.16
CA ILE A 26 4.03 -2.83 -2.36
C ILE A 26 4.94 -2.46 -3.55
N LEU A 27 5.36 -3.44 -4.34
CA LEU A 27 6.15 -3.17 -5.55
C LEU A 27 5.25 -2.60 -6.66
N ALA A 28 5.44 -1.35 -7.04
CA ALA A 28 4.62 -0.66 -8.05
C ALA A 28 4.61 -1.39 -9.41
N ASP A 29 5.76 -1.94 -9.82
CA ASP A 29 5.90 -2.67 -11.08
C ASP A 29 5.05 -3.96 -11.10
N VAL A 30 4.94 -4.67 -9.96
CA VAL A 30 4.10 -5.87 -9.87
C VAL A 30 2.62 -5.48 -9.78
N PHE A 31 2.32 -4.46 -8.96
CA PHE A 31 0.96 -3.97 -8.74
C PHE A 31 0.30 -3.48 -10.03
N LYS A 32 1.03 -2.78 -10.90
CA LYS A 32 0.44 -2.28 -12.15
C LYS A 32 0.14 -3.38 -13.17
N HIS A 33 0.95 -4.44 -13.22
CA HIS A 33 0.82 -5.49 -14.25
C HIS A 33 -0.16 -6.61 -13.88
N SER A 34 -0.34 -6.94 -12.60
CA SER A 34 -1.09 -8.12 -12.18
C SER A 34 -2.29 -7.77 -11.31
N ALA A 35 -3.50 -8.00 -11.83
CA ALA A 35 -4.73 -7.87 -11.05
C ALA A 35 -4.73 -8.78 -9.82
N PHE A 36 -4.20 -10.00 -9.96
CA PHE A 36 -4.02 -10.93 -8.85
C PHE A 36 -3.08 -10.36 -7.77
N SER A 37 -1.95 -9.79 -8.17
CA SER A 37 -1.05 -9.14 -7.20
C SER A 37 -1.74 -7.96 -6.50
N ARG A 38 -2.53 -7.16 -7.23
CA ARG A 38 -3.27 -6.05 -6.60
C ARG A 38 -4.19 -6.53 -5.48
N THR A 39 -4.97 -7.59 -5.73
CA THR A 39 -5.93 -8.11 -4.74
C THR A 39 -5.25 -8.79 -3.56
N GLU A 40 -4.05 -9.35 -3.73
CA GLU A 40 -3.30 -10.03 -2.66
C GLU A 40 -2.45 -9.07 -1.80
N GLU A 41 -1.84 -8.07 -2.44
CA GLU A 41 -0.98 -7.09 -1.78
C GLU A 41 -1.78 -5.97 -1.13
N PHE A 42 -2.95 -5.64 -1.69
CA PHE A 42 -3.80 -4.57 -1.21
C PHE A 42 -5.27 -4.97 -1.11
N GLN A 43 -5.75 -4.96 0.13
CA GLN A 43 -7.14 -5.11 0.50
C GLN A 43 -7.48 -3.96 1.44
N SER A 44 -8.68 -3.41 1.28
CA SER A 44 -9.24 -2.33 2.11
C SER A 44 -10.75 -2.53 2.26
N ASN A 45 -11.38 -1.83 3.20
CA ASN A 45 -12.83 -1.78 3.38
C ASN A 45 -13.25 -0.40 3.94
N GLY A 46 -14.54 -0.22 4.24
CA GLY A 46 -15.07 1.06 4.72
C GLY A 46 -14.51 1.53 6.07
N ASP A 47 -14.03 0.60 6.91
CA ASP A 47 -13.47 0.92 8.24
C ASP A 47 -11.96 1.18 8.18
N ASP A 48 -11.32 0.95 7.03
CA ASP A 48 -9.90 1.22 6.82
C ASP A 48 -9.66 2.62 6.25
N ASP A 49 -10.14 3.62 6.99
CA ASP A 49 -10.11 5.04 6.61
C ASP A 49 -9.59 5.91 7.79
N PRO A 50 -8.57 6.77 7.60
CA PRO A 50 -7.77 6.96 6.39
C PRO A 50 -6.64 5.94 6.25
N VAL A 51 -6.42 5.45 5.03
CA VAL A 51 -5.32 4.53 4.68
C VAL A 51 -4.38 5.14 3.64
N VAL A 52 -3.08 4.98 3.89
CA VAL A 52 -2.00 5.35 2.96
C VAL A 52 -1.45 4.09 2.30
N ILE A 53 -1.48 4.03 0.97
CA ILE A 53 -0.80 2.98 0.22
C ILE A 53 0.67 3.36 0.03
N GLN A 54 1.59 2.50 0.46
CA GLN A 54 3.02 2.71 0.31
C GLN A 54 3.57 1.87 -0.83
N PHE A 55 4.12 2.52 -1.85
CA PHE A 55 4.79 1.87 -2.97
C PHE A 55 6.31 1.92 -2.86
N ALA A 56 6.98 0.88 -3.35
CA ALA A 56 8.36 0.93 -3.79
C ALA A 56 8.39 0.94 -5.32
N ALA A 57 9.18 1.84 -5.90
CA ALA A 57 9.25 2.01 -7.34
C ALA A 57 10.65 2.46 -7.78
N LYS A 58 11.12 1.91 -8.91
CA LYS A 58 12.40 2.29 -9.54
C LYS A 58 12.22 3.25 -10.72
N ARG A 59 11.01 3.33 -11.27
CA ARG A 59 10.66 4.16 -12.42
C ARG A 59 9.45 5.01 -12.08
N ALA A 60 9.51 6.31 -12.40
CA ALA A 60 8.41 7.24 -12.15
C ALA A 60 7.09 6.80 -12.81
N ARG A 61 7.17 6.22 -14.02
CA ARG A 61 5.98 5.73 -14.73
C ARG A 61 5.31 4.56 -14.01
N ASP A 62 6.07 3.64 -13.42
CA ASP A 62 5.49 2.53 -12.67
C ASP A 62 4.72 3.01 -11.45
N LEU A 63 5.30 3.99 -10.74
CA LEU A 63 4.64 4.64 -9.60
C LEU A 63 3.36 5.37 -10.04
N ALA A 64 3.41 6.13 -11.12
CA ALA A 64 2.26 6.87 -11.63
C ALA A 64 1.12 5.92 -12.06
N ASP A 65 1.44 4.85 -12.80
CA ASP A 65 0.46 3.84 -13.23
C ASP A 65 -0.17 3.14 -12.01
N ALA A 66 0.65 2.73 -11.03
CA ALA A 66 0.17 2.07 -9.81
C ALA A 66 -0.68 3.00 -8.93
N ALA A 67 -0.27 4.27 -8.78
CA ALA A 67 -1.01 5.29 -8.04
C ALA A 67 -2.38 5.56 -8.67
N LEU A 68 -2.47 5.63 -10.00
CA LEU A 68 -3.75 5.81 -10.70
C LEU A 68 -4.70 4.64 -10.44
N LEU A 69 -4.19 3.41 -10.43
CA LEU A 69 -4.97 2.20 -10.11
C LEU A 69 -5.43 2.17 -8.64
N ALA A 70 -4.66 2.75 -7.73
CA ALA A 70 -4.97 2.79 -6.30
C ALA A 70 -5.84 3.99 -5.87
N ALA A 71 -5.93 5.03 -6.71
CA ALA A 71 -6.49 6.35 -6.34
C ALA A 71 -7.90 6.31 -5.73
N HIS A 72 -8.75 5.38 -6.15
CA HIS A 72 -10.12 5.24 -5.65
C HIS A 72 -10.24 4.37 -4.39
N HIS A 73 -9.14 3.86 -3.88
CA HIS A 73 -9.12 2.87 -2.80
C HIS A 73 -8.27 3.30 -1.59
N CYS A 74 -7.60 4.45 -1.66
CA CYS A 74 -6.77 4.98 -0.58
C CYS A 74 -6.90 6.50 -0.47
N ASN A 75 -6.53 7.06 0.68
CA ASN A 75 -6.60 8.50 0.95
C ASN A 75 -5.31 9.21 0.56
N ALA A 76 -4.18 8.49 0.50
CA ALA A 76 -2.89 9.03 0.08
C ALA A 76 -1.99 7.94 -0.51
N VAL A 77 -1.03 8.38 -1.32
CA VAL A 77 0.04 7.56 -1.89
C VAL A 77 1.36 8.00 -1.27
N ASP A 78 2.12 7.03 -0.75
CA ASP A 78 3.46 7.21 -0.21
C ASP A 78 4.49 6.46 -1.07
N LEU A 79 5.69 7.05 -1.21
CA LEU A 79 6.83 6.43 -1.89
C LEU A 79 7.88 6.05 -0.85
N ASN A 80 8.16 4.76 -0.72
CA ASN A 80 9.20 4.26 0.16
C ASN A 80 10.59 4.59 -0.42
N CYS A 81 11.28 5.53 0.21
CA CYS A 81 12.66 5.92 -0.10
C CYS A 81 13.67 5.45 0.97
N GLY A 82 13.28 4.51 1.83
CA GLY A 82 14.05 4.14 3.03
C GLY A 82 14.41 2.66 3.15
N CYS A 83 13.86 1.79 2.29
CA CYS A 83 14.09 0.35 2.40
C CYS A 83 15.55 -0.02 2.04
N PRO A 84 16.33 -0.60 2.97
CA PRO A 84 17.71 -0.99 2.69
C PRO A 84 17.83 -2.36 2.00
N GLN A 85 16.72 -3.06 1.79
CA GLN A 85 16.73 -4.40 1.21
C GLN A 85 17.01 -4.33 -0.29
N ARG A 86 18.00 -5.11 -0.75
CA ARG A 86 18.55 -5.03 -2.12
C ARG A 86 17.55 -5.40 -3.24
N TRP A 87 16.47 -6.09 -2.89
CA TRP A 87 15.49 -6.58 -3.86
C TRP A 87 14.30 -5.64 -4.05
N ALA A 88 14.11 -4.67 -3.14
CA ALA A 88 13.09 -3.65 -3.27
C ALA A 88 13.36 -2.75 -4.49
#